data_AF-A0A9D1UA12-F1
#
_entry.id   AF-A0A9D1UA12-F1
#
_cell.length_a   1.000
_cell.length_b   1.000
_cell.length_c   1.000
_cell.angle_alpha   90.00
_cell.angle_beta   90.00
_cell.angle_gamma   90.00
#
_symmetry.space_group_name_H-M   'P 1'
#
loop_
_entity.id
_entity.type
_entity.pdbx_description
1 polymer ?
#
loop_
_entity_poly.entity_id
_entity_poly.type
_entity_poly.pdbx_seq_one_letter_code
_entity_poly.pdbx_strand_id
1 'polypeptide(L)'
;MRLMYTSCLALLLGGLGGCFWQSAPLPEETTAPPLSPVARFMVANTSGATALIDDDVFGGEVRVTVEDTFLSAAGETCKRATVLSAQHEAEIIVICHNGQEGDESDPAEWRLMPRVWGKGIANP
;
A
#
# COMPACT_ATOMS: atom_id res chain seq x y z
N MET A 1 -30.97 -63.57 -16.52
CA MET A 1 -31.15 -62.11 -16.64
C MET A 1 -31.24 -61.53 -15.24
N ARG A 2 -30.55 -60.39 -15.01
CA ARG A 2 -30.60 -59.53 -13.81
C ARG A 2 -29.91 -60.07 -12.55
N LEU A 3 -28.63 -59.76 -12.39
CA LEU A 3 -28.01 -59.40 -11.11
C LEU A 3 -26.54 -59.01 -11.37
N MET A 4 -26.34 -58.02 -12.23
CA MET A 4 -25.04 -57.41 -12.53
C MET A 4 -25.22 -55.90 -12.48
N TYR A 5 -25.63 -55.37 -11.32
CA TYR A 5 -25.87 -53.94 -11.12
C TYR A 5 -25.71 -53.47 -9.67
N THR A 6 -25.00 -54.22 -8.82
CA THR A 6 -24.86 -53.88 -7.39
C THR A 6 -23.45 -53.53 -6.95
N SER A 7 -22.43 -53.59 -7.82
CA SER A 7 -21.04 -53.33 -7.42
C SER A 7 -20.53 -51.89 -7.67
N CYS A 8 -21.25 -51.05 -8.41
CA CYS A 8 -20.84 -49.65 -8.63
C CYS A 8 -21.35 -48.68 -7.55
N LEU A 9 -22.30 -49.07 -6.70
CA LEU A 9 -22.92 -48.13 -5.76
C LEU A 9 -22.06 -47.89 -4.50
N ALA A 10 -21.14 -48.80 -4.17
CA ALA A 10 -20.30 -48.68 -2.98
C ALA A 10 -19.13 -47.67 -3.11
N LEU A 11 -18.73 -47.32 -4.34
CA LEU A 11 -17.64 -46.37 -4.59
C LEU A 11 -18.09 -44.90 -4.51
N LEU A 12 -19.39 -44.63 -4.49
CA LEU A 12 -19.95 -43.27 -4.38
C LEU A 12 -20.11 -42.77 -2.94
N LEU A 13 -19.94 -43.63 -1.93
CA LEU A 13 -20.13 -43.30 -0.51
C LEU A 13 -18.83 -43.05 0.28
N GLY A 14 -17.65 -43.20 -0.35
CA GLY A 14 -16.35 -42.99 0.29
C GLY A 14 -15.83 -41.55 0.29
N GLY A 15 -16.60 -40.60 -0.28
CA GLY A 15 -16.11 -39.24 -0.59
C GLY A 15 -16.54 -38.13 0.36
N LEU A 16 -16.86 -38.41 1.64
CA LEU A 16 -17.28 -37.38 2.60
C LEU A 16 -16.38 -37.27 3.84
N GLY A 17 -15.22 -37.92 3.85
CA GLY A 17 -14.21 -37.79 4.90
C GLY A 17 -13.12 -36.80 4.52
N GLY A 18 -13.43 -35.51 4.43
CA GLY A 18 -12.46 -34.55 3.93
C GLY A 18 -12.76 -33.09 4.20
N CYS A 19 -13.49 -32.73 5.25
CA CYS A 19 -13.45 -31.36 5.75
C CYS A 19 -12.28 -31.25 6.72
N PHE A 20 -11.05 -31.23 6.19
CA PHE A 20 -9.96 -30.55 6.88
C PHE A 20 -10.31 -29.06 6.88
N TRP A 21 -11.20 -28.67 7.81
CA TRP A 21 -11.35 -27.31 8.26
C TRP A 21 -10.11 -26.94 9.06
N GLN A 22 -8.99 -26.82 8.36
CA GLN A 22 -7.89 -26.01 8.84
C GLN A 22 -8.21 -24.63 8.31
N SER A 23 -9.01 -23.89 9.09
CA SER A 23 -9.25 -22.47 8.87
C SER A 23 -7.89 -21.82 8.64
N ALA A 24 -7.64 -21.31 7.43
CA ALA A 24 -6.48 -20.47 7.21
C ALA A 24 -6.53 -19.39 8.30
N PRO A 25 -5.42 -19.11 9.00
CA PRO A 25 -5.37 -17.98 9.91
C PRO A 25 -5.92 -16.77 9.16
N LEU A 26 -6.90 -16.07 9.74
CA LEU A 26 -7.31 -14.79 9.16
C LEU A 26 -6.03 -13.98 8.95
N PRO A 27 -5.82 -13.38 7.76
CA PRO A 27 -4.73 -12.45 7.58
C PRO A 27 -4.81 -11.47 8.75
N GLU A 28 -3.72 -11.34 9.53
CA GLU A 28 -3.66 -10.32 10.56
C GLU A 28 -4.05 -9.01 9.89
N GLU A 29 -5.07 -8.35 10.43
CA GLU A 29 -5.48 -7.02 10.03
C GLU A 29 -4.28 -6.12 10.30
N THR A 30 -3.41 -6.00 9.29
CA THR A 30 -2.15 -5.30 9.41
C THR A 30 -2.56 -3.84 9.41
N THR A 31 -2.74 -3.28 10.60
CA THR A 31 -2.90 -1.84 10.77
C THR A 31 -1.82 -1.17 9.94
N ALA A 32 -2.22 -0.35 8.97
CA ALA A 32 -1.27 0.30 8.08
C ALA A 32 -0.21 1.01 8.94
N PRO A 33 1.09 0.84 8.65
CA PRO A 33 2.13 1.51 9.40
C PRO A 33 1.91 3.02 9.32
N PRO A 34 2.18 3.77 10.41
CA PRO A 34 1.94 5.20 10.45
C PRO A 34 2.74 5.93 9.35
N LEU A 35 2.18 7.01 8.84
CA LEU A 35 2.85 7.87 7.86
C LEU A 35 4.21 8.35 8.35
N SER A 36 5.21 8.23 7.48
CA SER A 36 6.54 8.78 7.71
C SER A 36 6.49 10.31 7.91
N PRO A 37 7.44 10.92 8.64
CA PRO A 37 7.55 12.37 8.76
C PRO A 37 7.43 13.12 7.43
N VAL A 38 8.12 12.66 6.38
CA VAL A 38 8.03 13.24 5.03
C VAL A 38 6.62 13.15 4.47
N ALA A 39 5.98 11.98 4.57
CA ALA A 39 4.61 11.79 4.10
C ALA A 39 3.61 12.68 4.85
N ARG A 40 3.75 12.83 6.18
CA ARG A 40 2.93 13.75 6.99
C ARG A 40 3.08 15.21 6.54
N PHE A 41 4.30 15.64 6.22
CA PHE A 41 4.53 16.97 5.68
C PHE A 41 3.83 17.17 4.34
N MET A 42 3.93 16.20 3.43
CA MET A 42 3.22 16.26 2.14
C MET A 42 1.70 16.33 2.32
N VAL A 43 1.13 15.58 3.26
CA VAL A 43 -0.32 15.65 3.58
C VAL A 43 -0.72 17.06 4.01
N ALA A 44 0.03 17.64 4.95
CA ALA A 44 -0.30 18.94 5.57
C ALA A 44 -0.05 20.16 4.68
N ASN A 45 0.68 20.02 3.56
CA ASN A 45 1.14 21.15 2.76
C ASN A 45 0.73 21.08 1.29
N THR A 46 0.77 22.22 0.61
CA THR A 46 0.46 22.37 -0.81
C THR A 46 1.72 22.55 -1.66
N SER A 47 1.56 22.54 -2.99
CA SER A 47 2.64 22.74 -3.96
C SER A 47 3.46 24.00 -3.67
N GLY A 48 4.78 23.89 -3.80
CA GLY A 48 5.76 24.94 -3.48
C GLY A 48 6.28 24.90 -2.04
N ALA A 49 5.62 24.18 -1.12
CA ALA A 49 6.10 24.04 0.24
C ALA A 49 7.43 23.27 0.29
N THR A 50 8.39 23.79 1.07
CA THR A 50 9.71 23.19 1.23
C THR A 50 10.08 23.13 2.72
N ALA A 51 10.66 22.01 3.17
CA ALA A 51 11.15 21.85 4.55
C ALA A 51 12.37 20.92 4.62
N LEU A 52 13.15 21.04 5.70
CA LEU A 52 14.10 20.02 6.13
C LEU A 52 13.39 19.11 7.15
N ILE A 53 13.47 17.80 6.94
CA ILE A 53 12.74 16.80 7.71
C ILE A 53 13.68 15.64 8.00
N ASP A 54 13.77 15.25 9.27
CA ASP A 54 14.47 14.04 9.69
C ASP A 54 13.53 12.83 9.55
N ASP A 55 13.87 11.89 8.67
CA ASP A 55 13.08 10.70 8.37
C ASP A 55 13.99 9.51 8.01
N ASP A 56 14.10 8.54 8.92
CA ASP A 56 14.93 7.35 8.75
C ASP A 56 14.53 6.51 7.53
N VAL A 57 13.29 6.60 7.03
CA VAL A 57 12.86 5.91 5.79
C VAL A 57 13.60 6.44 4.56
N PHE A 58 14.11 7.68 4.66
CA PHE A 58 14.88 8.38 3.64
C PHE A 58 16.34 8.60 4.05
N GLY A 59 16.84 7.88 5.07
CA GLY A 59 18.25 7.95 5.48
C GLY A 59 18.63 9.15 6.35
N GLY A 60 17.66 9.76 7.04
CA GLY A 60 17.86 10.85 8.01
C GLY A 60 17.32 12.20 7.51
N GLU A 61 18.08 13.27 7.71
CA GLU A 61 17.65 14.62 7.31
C GLU A 61 17.62 14.77 5.77
N VAL A 62 16.43 15.10 5.26
CA VAL A 62 16.18 15.35 3.84
C VAL A 62 15.47 16.67 3.63
N ARG A 63 15.78 17.33 2.50
CA ARG A 63 15.01 18.46 1.99
C ARG A 63 13.87 17.96 1.15
N VAL A 64 12.65 18.27 1.55
CA VAL A 64 11.43 17.91 0.82
C VAL A 64 10.86 19.15 0.16
N THR A 65 10.52 19.05 -1.12
CA THR A 65 9.81 20.07 -1.89
C THR A 65 8.55 19.46 -2.47
N VAL A 66 7.37 19.90 -2.03
CA VAL A 66 6.08 19.48 -2.60
C VAL A 66 5.91 20.15 -3.96
N GLU A 67 5.76 19.36 -5.00
CA GLU A 67 5.74 19.87 -6.38
C GLU A 67 4.33 20.11 -6.88
N ASP A 68 3.44 19.12 -6.71
CA ASP A 68 2.15 19.13 -7.38
C ASP A 68 1.13 18.23 -6.68
N THR A 69 -0.16 18.48 -6.97
CA THR A 69 -1.30 17.61 -6.64
C THR A 69 -2.01 17.21 -7.93
N PHE A 70 -2.24 15.92 -8.15
CA PHE A 70 -2.77 15.39 -9.41
C PHE A 70 -3.70 14.20 -9.18
N LEU A 71 -4.55 13.91 -10.16
CA LEU A 71 -5.42 12.72 -10.15
C LEU A 71 -4.71 11.54 -10.80
N SER A 72 -4.63 10.40 -10.11
CA SER A 72 -4.07 9.17 -10.67
C SER A 72 -5.00 8.51 -11.68
N ALA A 73 -4.47 7.55 -12.45
CA ALA A 73 -5.27 6.70 -13.33
C ALA A 73 -6.31 5.84 -12.57
N ALA A 74 -6.10 5.64 -11.26
CA ALA A 74 -7.03 4.93 -10.38
C ALA A 74 -8.13 5.85 -9.79
N GLY A 75 -8.12 7.15 -10.12
CA GLY A 75 -9.05 8.13 -9.57
C GLY A 75 -8.70 8.60 -8.15
N GLU A 76 -7.52 8.25 -7.65
CA GLU A 76 -7.01 8.73 -6.36
C GLU A 76 -6.39 10.13 -6.51
N THR A 77 -6.60 10.99 -5.52
CA THR A 77 -5.88 12.26 -5.42
C THR A 77 -4.48 11.99 -4.86
N CYS A 78 -3.46 12.47 -5.56
CA CYS A 78 -2.06 12.23 -5.24
C CYS A 78 -1.27 13.53 -5.10
N LYS A 79 -0.23 13.51 -4.27
CA LYS A 79 0.77 14.58 -4.18
C LYS A 79 2.14 14.04 -4.57
N ARG A 80 2.90 14.82 -5.33
CA ARG A 80 4.29 14.54 -5.71
C ARG A 80 5.24 15.46 -4.95
N ALA A 81 6.37 14.93 -4.50
CA ALA A 81 7.46 15.72 -3.94
C ALA A 81 8.81 15.23 -4.45
N THR A 82 9.77 16.16 -4.53
CA THR A 82 11.20 15.83 -4.61
C THR A 82 11.76 15.79 -3.19
N VAL A 83 12.49 14.73 -2.88
CA VAL A 83 13.24 14.54 -1.63
C VAL A 83 14.72 14.53 -1.96
N LEU A 84 15.52 15.39 -1.33
CA LEU A 84 16.95 15.53 -1.55
C LEU A 84 17.70 15.28 -0.23
N SER A 85 18.59 14.30 -0.22
CA SER A 85 19.45 14.00 0.94
C SER A 85 20.64 14.95 1.04
N ALA A 86 21.29 14.96 2.21
CA ALA A 86 22.55 15.68 2.43
C ALA A 86 23.68 15.21 1.49
N GLN A 87 23.63 13.96 1.01
CA GLN A 87 24.59 13.38 0.08
C GLN A 87 24.31 13.76 -1.39
N HIS A 88 23.38 14.69 -1.64
CA HIS A 88 22.94 15.11 -2.97
C HIS A 88 22.25 13.98 -3.78
N GLU A 89 21.73 12.96 -3.11
CA GLU A 89 20.85 11.97 -3.73
C GLU A 89 19.43 12.53 -3.74
N ALA A 90 18.73 12.40 -4.86
CA ALA A 90 17.39 12.92 -5.04
C ALA A 90 16.43 11.80 -5.44
N GLU A 91 15.20 11.88 -4.92
CA GLU A 91 14.14 10.95 -5.23
C GLU A 91 12.80 11.67 -5.41
N ILE A 92 12.00 11.18 -6.34
CA ILE A 92 10.61 11.59 -6.50
C ILE A 92 9.73 10.61 -5.73
N ILE A 93 8.94 11.13 -4.80
CA ILE A 93 7.95 10.35 -4.07
C ILE A 93 6.54 10.83 -4.38
N VAL A 94 5.60 9.88 -4.27
CA VAL A 94 4.18 10.12 -4.48
C VAL A 94 3.41 9.54 -3.31
N ILE A 95 2.50 10.32 -2.73
CA ILE A 95 1.48 9.82 -1.80
C ILE A 95 0.11 9.96 -2.47
N CYS A 96 -0.81 9.03 -2.24
CA CYS A 96 -2.17 9.09 -2.76
C CYS A 96 -3.19 8.79 -1.67
N HIS A 97 -4.40 9.32 -1.81
CA HIS A 97 -5.55 8.93 -1.00
C HIS A 97 -6.75 8.63 -1.91
N ASN A 98 -7.53 7.61 -1.53
CA ASN A 98 -8.74 7.17 -2.22
C ASN A 98 -9.98 8.06 -1.98
N GLY A 99 -9.79 9.23 -1.35
CA GLY A 99 -10.90 10.10 -0.98
C GLY A 99 -11.23 11.03 -2.13
N GLN A 100 -12.43 10.89 -2.69
CA GLN A 100 -13.03 12.00 -3.41
C GLN A 100 -13.21 13.14 -2.42
N GLU A 101 -12.77 14.34 -2.77
CA GLU A 101 -12.91 15.54 -1.94
C GLU A 101 -14.40 15.75 -1.60
N GLY A 102 -14.81 15.45 -0.36
CA GLY A 102 -16.20 15.57 0.11
C GLY A 102 -16.89 14.27 0.55
N ASP A 103 -16.26 13.09 0.45
CA ASP A 103 -16.79 11.85 1.04
C ASP A 103 -16.20 11.64 2.46
N GLU A 104 -16.90 12.13 3.47
CA GLU A 104 -16.51 12.04 4.89
C GLU A 104 -16.78 10.66 5.50
N SER A 105 -17.40 9.74 4.74
CA SER A 105 -17.81 8.41 5.18
C SER A 105 -16.66 7.41 5.28
N ASP A 106 -15.61 7.64 4.50
CA ASP A 106 -14.38 6.84 4.47
C ASP A 106 -13.19 7.82 4.39
N PRO A 107 -12.57 8.21 5.53
CA PRO A 107 -11.40 9.06 5.53
C PRO A 107 -10.24 8.27 4.93
N ALA A 108 -10.17 8.31 3.61
CA ALA A 108 -9.15 7.73 2.79
C ALA A 108 -7.76 7.98 3.37
N GLU A 109 -7.14 6.91 3.88
CA GLU A 109 -5.81 7.01 4.46
C GLU A 109 -4.80 7.33 3.36
N TRP A 110 -4.01 8.38 3.58
CA TRP A 110 -2.90 8.68 2.68
C TRP A 110 -1.90 7.53 2.75
N ARG A 111 -1.45 7.06 1.58
CA ARG A 111 -0.46 5.99 1.46
C ARG A 111 0.68 6.39 0.54
N LEU A 112 1.89 5.96 0.87
CA LEU A 112 3.06 6.12 0.00
C LEU A 112 2.95 5.16 -1.18
N MET A 113 3.13 5.67 -2.39
CA MET A 113 3.20 4.84 -3.60
C MET A 113 4.53 4.09 -3.66
N PRO A 114 4.58 2.93 -4.33
CA PRO A 114 5.82 2.24 -4.61
C PRO A 114 6.89 3.18 -5.20
N ARG A 115 8.06 3.22 -4.55
CA ARG A 115 9.24 3.99 -4.95
C ARG A 115 9.95 3.25 -6.11
N VAL A 116 9.38 3.32 -7.31
CA VAL A 116 9.85 2.56 -8.48
C VAL A 116 10.75 3.36 -9.44
N TRP A 117 11.03 4.63 -9.15
CA TRP A 117 11.84 5.49 -10.01
C TRP A 117 13.22 5.74 -9.40
N GLY A 118 14.28 5.25 -10.06
CA GLY A 118 15.68 5.49 -9.70
C GLY A 118 16.25 4.51 -8.66
N LYS A 119 17.52 4.73 -8.28
CA LYS A 119 18.13 4.12 -7.09
C LYS A 119 17.57 4.89 -5.90
N GLY A 120 16.63 4.29 -5.17
CA GLY A 120 16.04 4.95 -4.01
C GLY A 120 17.13 5.35 -3.00
N ILE A 121 16.89 6.45 -2.27
CA ILE A 121 17.74 6.84 -1.15
C ILE A 121 17.65 5.69 -0.14
N ALA A 122 18.71 4.88 -0.11
CA ALA A 122 18.83 3.73 0.77
C ALA A 122 19.42 4.20 2.10
N ASN A 123 19.03 3.56 3.20
CA ASN A 123 19.69 3.76 4.49
C ASN A 123 21.21 3.55 4.31
N PRO A 124 22.06 4.57 4.52
CA PRO A 124 23.50 4.38 4.55
C PRO A 124 23.96 3.52 5.74
#